data_AF-A0A2N6VJB9-F1
#
_entry.id   AF-A0A2N6VJB9-F1
#
_cell.length_a   1.000
_cell.length_b   1.000
_cell.length_c   1.000
_cell.angle_alpha   90.00
_cell.angle_beta   90.00
_cell.angle_gamma   90.00
#
_symmetry.space_group_name_H-M   'P 1'
#
loop_
_entity.id
_entity.type
_entity.pdbx_description
1 polymer ?
#
loop_
_entity_poly.entity_id
_entity_poly.type
_entity_poly.pdbx_seq_one_letter_code
_entity_poly.pdbx_strand_id
1 'polypeptide(L)' 'MSVSEIFNPSRWREVQGFDFTDITYHRAIDENGADIGAVRIAFDRPEVRNAFRPHTVDELYRALDHARQT' A
#
# COMPACT_ATOMS: atom_id res chain seq x y z
N MET A 1 5.25 14.11 5.65
CA MET A 1 3.94 13.41 5.61
C MET A 1 4.17 12.02 6.17
N SER A 2 3.45 11.62 7.22
CA SER A 2 3.52 10.25 7.77
C SER A 2 2.32 9.46 7.26
N VAL A 3 2.56 8.25 6.73
CA VAL A 3 1.53 7.38 6.13
C VAL A 3 0.50 6.91 7.18
N SER A 4 0.92 6.73 8.45
CA SER A 4 0.05 6.45 9.62
C SER A 4 0.90 6.43 10.91
N GLU A 5 0.29 6.58 12.09
CA GLU A 5 0.97 6.49 13.40
C GLU A 5 1.54 5.09 13.70
N ILE A 6 0.89 4.03 13.20
CA ILE A 6 1.34 2.64 13.38
C ILE A 6 2.26 2.15 12.26
N PHE A 7 2.57 3.01 11.28
CA PHE A 7 3.41 2.65 10.15
C PHE A 7 4.88 2.79 10.52
N ASN A 8 5.60 1.67 10.58
CA ASN A 8 7.05 1.67 10.72
C ASN A 8 7.73 1.60 9.33
N PRO A 9 8.23 2.71 8.77
CA PRO A 9 8.77 2.74 7.41
C PRO A 9 9.99 1.83 7.21
N SER A 10 10.72 1.46 8.26
CA SER A 10 11.88 0.56 8.10
C SER A 10 11.49 -0.89 7.76
N ARG A 11 10.21 -1.26 7.92
CA ARG A 11 9.70 -2.61 7.62
C ARG A 11 8.95 -2.70 6.29
N TRP A 12 8.90 -1.61 5.54
CA TRP A 12 8.08 -1.51 4.34
C TRP A 12 8.85 -0.84 3.21
N ARG A 13 8.82 -1.46 2.04
CA ARG A 13 9.33 -0.89 0.79
C ARG A 13 8.17 -0.59 -0.15
N GLU A 14 8.16 0.60 -0.73
CA GLU A 14 7.16 0.97 -1.73
C GLU A 14 7.27 0.07 -2.97
N VAL A 15 6.13 -0.41 -3.45
CA VAL A 15 6.06 -1.16 -4.71
C VAL A 15 6.00 -0.18 -5.87
N GLN A 16 7.05 -0.18 -6.70
CA GLN A 16 7.20 0.74 -7.83
C GLN A 16 6.27 0.37 -9.00
N GLY A 17 6.02 1.33 -9.90
CA GLY A 17 5.23 1.12 -11.12
C GLY A 17 3.73 1.39 -10.98
N PHE A 18 3.32 2.03 -9.89
CA PHE A 18 1.93 2.40 -9.63
C PHE A 18 1.84 3.86 -9.20
N ASP A 19 0.97 4.61 -9.87
CA ASP A 19 0.67 6.02 -9.55
C ASP A 19 -0.66 6.10 -8.79
N PHE A 20 -0.74 5.42 -7.64
CA PHE A 20 -1.97 5.42 -6.83
C PHE A 20 -2.18 6.76 -6.12
N THR A 21 -3.42 7.23 -6.10
CA THR A 21 -3.80 8.49 -5.42
C THR A 21 -4.68 8.27 -4.20
N ASP A 22 -5.45 7.18 -4.16
CA ASP A 22 -6.41 6.92 -3.09
C ASP A 22 -5.98 5.74 -2.19
N ILE A 23 -4.87 5.06 -2.52
CA ILE A 23 -4.26 3.98 -1.74
C ILE A 23 -2.73 4.08 -1.71
N THR A 24 -2.12 3.42 -0.73
CA THR A 24 -0.68 3.15 -0.67
C THR A 24 -0.41 1.67 -0.79
N TYR A 25 0.72 1.28 -1.43
CA TYR A 25 1.08 -0.11 -1.65
C TYR A 25 2.56 -0.38 -1.31
N HIS A 26 2.80 -1.27 -0.35
CA HIS A 26 4.13 -1.60 0.15
C HIS A 26 4.33 -3.11 0.30
N ARG A 27 5.56 -3.58 0.12
CA ARG A 27 6.01 -4.92 0.46
C ARG A 27 6.70 -4.94 1.81
N ALA A 28 6.39 -5.93 2.65
CA ALA A 28 7.08 -6.14 3.90
C ALA A 28 8.52 -6.58 3.62
N ILE A 29 9.46 -6.05 4.39
CA ILE A 29 10.88 -6.43 4.33
C ILE A 29 11.41 -6.82 5.71
N ASP A 30 12.42 -7.69 5.73
CA ASP A 30 13.15 -8.05 6.94
C ASP A 30 14.22 -7.01 7.31
N GLU A 31 14.97 -7.26 8.39
CA GLU A 31 16.03 -6.36 8.86
C GLU A 31 17.19 -6.19 7.86
N ASN A 32 17.35 -7.13 6.92
CA ASN A 32 18.35 -7.09 5.87
C ASN A 32 17.80 -6.47 4.57
N GLY A 33 16.52 -6.07 4.55
CA GLY A 33 15.84 -5.53 3.38
C GLY A 33 15.36 -6.57 2.38
N ALA A 34 15.35 -7.85 2.74
CA ALA A 34 14.81 -8.92 1.90
C ALA A 34 13.29 -8.97 1.98
N ASP A 35 12.64 -9.38 0.87
CA ASP A 35 11.19 -9.45 0.79
C ASP A 35 10.62 -10.52 1.72
N ILE A 36 9.55 -10.15 2.41
CA ILE A 36 8.70 -11.04 3.18
C ILE A 36 7.42 -11.29 2.36
N GLY A 37 6.83 -12.48 2.48
CA GLY A 37 5.58 -12.88 1.82
C GLY A 37 4.32 -12.17 2.34
N ALA A 38 4.42 -10.87 2.62
CA ALA A 38 3.34 -10.02 3.09
C ALA A 38 3.41 -8.64 2.40
N VAL A 39 2.23 -8.08 2.13
CA VAL A 39 2.10 -6.72 1.59
C VAL A 39 1.15 -5.91 2.45
N ARG A 40 1.31 -4.59 2.39
CA ARG A 40 0.39 -3.62 2.98
C ARG A 40 -0.22 -2.79 1.87
N ILE A 41 -1.53 -2.93 1.71
CA ILE A 41 -2.36 -2.05 0.89
C ILE A 41 -3.27 -1.29 1.85
N ALA A 42 -3.24 0.04 1.82
CA ALA A 42 -4.01 0.86 2.74
C ALA A 42 -4.64 2.05 2.02
N PHE A 43 -5.86 2.43 2.43
CA PHE A 43 -6.50 3.64 1.95
C PHE A 43 -5.72 4.89 2.35
N ASP A 44 -5.65 5.85 1.42
CA ASP A 44 -4.95 7.12 1.58
C ASP A 44 -5.92 8.28 1.32
N ARG A 45 -7.06 8.26 2.01
CA ARG A 45 -8.09 9.31 1.94
C ARG A 45 -8.50 9.81 3.33
N PRO A 46 -7.55 10.25 4.17
CA PRO A 46 -7.81 10.60 5.56
C PRO A 46 -8.82 11.76 5.69
N GLU A 47 -8.88 12.66 4.71
CA GLU A 47 -9.77 13.83 4.66
C GLU A 47 -11.26 13.47 4.62
N VAL A 48 -11.60 12.26 4.17
CA VAL A 48 -12.97 11.72 4.16
C VAL A 48 -13.08 10.40 4.94
N ARG A 49 -12.27 10.25 6.00
CA ARG A 49 -12.25 9.04 6.85
C ARG A 49 -12.08 7.73 6.05
N ASN A 50 -11.26 7.78 5.00
CA ASN A 50 -10.98 6.65 4.11
C ASN A 50 -12.20 6.09 3.38
N ALA A 51 -13.25 6.90 3.17
CA ALA A 51 -14.35 6.52 2.30
C ALA A 51 -13.86 6.28 0.85
N PHE A 52 -14.29 5.18 0.24
CA PHE A 52 -13.89 4.80 -1.12
C PHE A 52 -14.87 5.33 -2.16
N ARG A 53 -14.34 5.75 -3.31
CA ARG A 53 -15.09 6.07 -4.54
C ARG A 53 -14.76 5.00 -5.61
N PRO A 54 -15.46 4.97 -6.77
CA PRO A 54 -15.16 3.98 -7.81
C PRO A 54 -13.67 3.91 -8.19
N HIS A 55 -13.01 5.07 -8.35
CA HIS A 55 -11.55 5.14 -8.60
C HIS A 55 -10.72 4.43 -7.52
N THR A 56 -11.04 4.61 -6.24
CA THR A 56 -10.37 3.90 -5.13
C THR A 56 -10.51 2.38 -5.25
N VAL A 57 -11.66 1.90 -5.74
CA VAL A 57 -11.92 0.47 -5.94
C VAL A 57 -11.08 -0.08 -7.10
N ASP A 58 -10.93 0.69 -8.19
CA ASP A 58 -10.10 0.30 -9.33
C ASP A 58 -8.62 0.18 -8.93
N GLU A 59 -8.11 1.14 -8.13
CA GLU A 59 -6.74 1.08 -7.60
C GLU A 59 -6.54 -0.11 -6.67
N LEU A 60 -7.49 -0.33 -5.74
CA LEU A 60 -7.46 -1.46 -4.81
C LEU A 60 -7.45 -2.80 -5.56
N TYR A 61 -8.27 -2.93 -6.60
CA TYR A 61 -8.30 -4.12 -7.44
C TYR A 61 -6.95 -4.37 -8.12
N ARG A 62 -6.35 -3.35 -8.72
CA ARG A 62 -5.03 -3.46 -9.38
C ARG A 62 -3.94 -3.87 -8.39
N ALA A 63 -3.91 -3.27 -7.20
CA ALA A 63 -2.92 -3.61 -6.17
C ALA A 63 -3.09 -5.06 -5.68
N LEU A 64 -4.33 -5.50 -5.44
CA LEU A 64 -4.62 -6.87 -5.01
C LEU A 64 -4.31 -7.91 -6.10
N ASP A 65 -4.65 -7.62 -7.37
CA ASP A 65 -4.34 -8.53 -8.46
C ASP A 65 -2.84 -8.66 -8.69
N HIS A 66 -2.07 -7.56 -8.58
CA HIS A 66 -0.61 -7.63 -8.59
C HIS A 66 -0.10 -8.46 -7.42
N ALA A 67 -0.56 -8.20 -6.19
CA ALA A 67 -0.11 -8.95 -5.01
C ALA A 67 -0.39 -10.46 -5.12
N ARG A 68 -1.47 -10.85 -5.81
CA ARG A 68 -1.81 -12.25 -6.08
C ARG A 68 -0.81 -12.95 -7.01
N GLN A 69 -0.14 -12.20 -7.89
CA GLN A 69 0.73 -12.74 -8.94
C GLN A 69 2.23 -12.68 -8.59
N THR A 70 2.60 -12.05 -7.47
CA THR A 70 4.00 -11.76 -7.08
C THR A 70 4.30 -12.12 -5.63
#